data_AF-M1ITI5-F1
#
_entry.id   AF-M1ITI5-F1
#
_cell.length_a   1.000
_cell.length_b   1.000
_cell.length_c   1.000
_cell.angle_alpha   90.00
_cell.angle_beta   90.00
_cell.angle_gamma   90.00
#
_symmetry.space_group_name_H-M   'P 1'
#
loop_
_entity.id
_entity.type
_entity.pdbx_description
1 polymer ?
#
loop_
_entity_poly.entity_id
_entity_poly.type
_entity_poly.pdbx_seq_one_letter_code
_entity_poly.pdbx_strand_id
1 'polypeptide(L)'
;MSQSFEGELKTLLRSGKVILGTRKTLKLLKTGKVKGVVVSSTLRQDLKDDIMTFSKFSDIPIYLYKGSGYELGTLCGKPFMVSVIGIVDEGESKILEFIKEVKQ
;
A
#
# COMPACT_ATOMS: atom_id res chain seq x y z
N MET A 1 -21.27 -6.49 10.23
CA MET A 1 -19.94 -6.98 9.84
C MET A 1 -19.20 -5.84 9.19
N SER A 2 -18.38 -5.12 9.96
CA SER A 2 -17.62 -3.97 9.49
C SER A 2 -16.42 -4.44 8.67
N GLN A 3 -16.54 -4.44 7.34
CA GLN A 3 -15.38 -4.59 6.47
C GLN A 3 -14.48 -3.37 6.67
N SER A 4 -13.38 -3.57 7.40
CA SER A 4 -12.39 -2.55 7.68
C SER A 4 -11.17 -2.81 6.80
N PHE A 5 -10.47 -1.76 6.36
CA PHE A 5 -9.25 -1.86 5.55
C PHE A 5 -8.25 -2.89 6.11
N GLU A 6 -8.13 -2.96 7.43
CA GLU A 6 -7.27 -3.89 8.15
C GLU A 6 -7.63 -5.37 7.95
N GLY A 7 -8.93 -5.67 7.85
CA GLY A 7 -9.43 -7.03 7.59
C GLY A 7 -9.10 -7.47 6.17
N GLU A 8 -9.37 -6.59 5.19
CA GLU A 8 -9.01 -6.84 3.79
C GLU A 8 -7.50 -6.98 3.61
N LEU A 9 -6.71 -6.16 4.30
CA LEU A 9 -5.26 -6.25 4.26
C LEU A 9 -4.77 -7.60 4.78
N LYS A 10 -5.36 -8.13 5.86
CA LYS A 10 -5.04 -9.49 6.36
C LYS A 10 -5.38 -10.58 5.34
N THR A 11 -6.54 -10.49 4.68
CA THR A 11 -6.92 -11.42 3.61
C THR A 11 -5.95 -11.35 2.43
N LEU A 12 -5.54 -10.13 2.07
CA LEU A 12 -4.57 -9.87 1.00
C LEU A 12 -3.20 -10.46 1.34
N LEU A 13 -2.74 -10.32 2.57
CA LEU A 13 -1.46 -10.90 3.02
C LEU A 13 -1.47 -12.44 3.00
N ARG A 14 -2.65 -13.04 3.13
CA ARG A 14 -2.82 -14.50 3.14
C ARG A 14 -3.00 -15.09 1.74
N SER A 15 -3.76 -14.43 0.88
CA SER A 15 -4.14 -14.93 -0.46
C SER A 15 -3.40 -14.25 -1.62
N GLY A 16 -2.99 -13.01 -1.44
CA GLY A 16 -2.40 -12.16 -2.48
C GLY A 16 -0.89 -12.04 -2.38
N LYS A 17 -0.33 -11.09 -3.15
CA LYS A 17 1.10 -10.78 -3.17
C LYS A 17 1.33 -9.30 -2.92
N VAL A 18 2.06 -9.01 -1.85
CA VAL A 18 2.51 -7.66 -1.46
C VAL A 18 4.01 -7.55 -1.42
N ILE A 19 4.44 -6.30 -1.54
CA ILE A 19 5.83 -5.92 -1.43
C ILE A 19 5.94 -4.80 -0.42
N LEU A 20 6.76 -5.04 0.59
CA LEU A 20 6.96 -4.13 1.71
C LEU A 20 8.24 -3.33 1.48
N GLY A 21 8.14 -2.02 1.72
CA GLY A 21 9.28 -1.11 1.71
C GLY A 21 9.38 -0.25 0.45
N THR A 22 9.67 1.04 0.69
CA THR A 22 9.70 2.11 -0.30
C THR A 22 10.56 1.78 -1.53
N ARG A 23 11.80 1.30 -1.32
CA ARG A 23 12.73 1.00 -2.43
C ARG A 23 12.21 -0.08 -3.38
N LYS A 24 11.59 -1.14 -2.84
CA LYS A 24 11.06 -2.24 -3.65
C LYS A 24 9.77 -1.80 -4.36
N THR A 25 8.90 -1.09 -3.63
CA THR A 25 7.67 -0.53 -4.21
C THR A 25 8.00 0.40 -5.36
N LEU A 26 8.91 1.38 -5.19
CA LEU A 26 9.33 2.30 -6.25
C LEU A 26 9.83 1.59 -7.52
N LYS A 27 10.62 0.51 -7.38
CA LYS A 27 11.09 -0.26 -8.54
C LYS A 27 9.95 -0.87 -9.34
N LEU A 28 8.95 -1.41 -8.66
CA LEU A 28 7.82 -2.07 -9.31
C LEU A 28 6.79 -1.08 -9.83
N LEU A 29 6.66 0.05 -9.15
CA LEU A 29 5.87 1.19 -9.58
C LEU A 29 6.37 1.68 -10.94
N LYS A 30 7.70 1.85 -11.10
CA LYS A 30 8.34 2.15 -12.39
C LYS A 30 8.13 1.09 -13.48
N THR A 31 7.86 -0.16 -13.09
CA THR A 31 7.64 -1.27 -14.03
C THR A 31 6.14 -1.48 -14.33
N GLY A 32 5.23 -0.74 -13.67
CA GLY A 32 3.78 -0.93 -13.82
C GLY A 32 3.25 -2.27 -13.28
N LYS A 33 4.02 -2.98 -12.44
CA LYS A 33 3.60 -4.28 -11.87
C LYS A 33 2.80 -4.16 -10.57
N VAL A 34 2.54 -2.94 -10.13
CA VAL A 34 1.84 -2.63 -8.88
C VAL A 34 0.46 -2.13 -9.22
N LYS A 35 -0.57 -2.74 -8.63
CA LYS A 35 -1.97 -2.34 -8.80
C LYS A 35 -2.43 -1.27 -7.81
N GLY A 36 -1.71 -1.12 -6.70
CA GLY A 36 -2.00 -0.09 -5.70
C GLY A 36 -0.88 0.07 -4.69
N VAL A 37 -0.81 1.25 -4.08
CA VAL A 37 0.21 1.57 -3.07
C VAL A 37 -0.45 2.09 -1.80
N VAL A 38 -0.03 1.58 -0.65
CA VAL A 38 -0.42 2.08 0.66
C VAL A 38 0.77 2.79 1.28
N VAL A 39 0.54 4.01 1.78
CA VAL A 39 1.55 4.85 2.41
C VAL A 39 1.12 5.15 3.85
N SER A 40 2.00 4.87 4.81
CA SER A 40 1.78 5.24 6.22
C SER A 40 1.89 6.75 6.43
N SER A 41 1.21 7.27 7.46
CA SER A 41 1.33 8.67 7.89
C SER A 41 2.75 9.02 8.38
N THR A 42 3.50 8.03 8.87
CA THR A 42 4.88 8.19 9.36
C THR A 42 5.93 8.30 8.24
N LEU A 43 5.56 8.16 6.97
CA LEU A 43 6.50 8.27 5.86
C LEU A 43 6.98 9.72 5.72
N ARG A 44 8.29 9.90 5.57
CA ARG A 44 8.87 11.21 5.27
C ARG A 44 8.26 11.80 3.99
N GLN A 45 8.07 13.11 4.00
CA GLN A 45 7.33 13.82 2.97
C GLN A 45 8.03 13.78 1.59
N ASP A 46 9.36 13.83 1.58
CA ASP A 46 10.19 13.64 0.37
C ASP A 46 9.87 12.32 -0.35
N LEU A 47 9.85 11.21 0.39
CA LEU A 47 9.54 9.88 -0.19
C LEU A 47 8.07 9.76 -0.62
N LYS A 48 7.17 10.46 0.08
CA LYS A 48 5.75 10.50 -0.25
C LYS A 48 5.53 11.22 -1.58
N ASP A 49 6.19 12.35 -1.77
CA ASP A 49 6.09 13.17 -2.99
C ASP A 49 6.66 12.42 -4.20
N ASP A 50 7.78 11.70 -4.02
CA ASP A 50 8.33 10.81 -5.03
C ASP A 50 7.31 9.73 -5.44
N ILE A 51 6.76 8.99 -4.47
CA ILE A 51 5.76 7.94 -4.75
C ILE A 51 4.54 8.54 -5.44
N MET A 52 4.03 9.67 -4.96
CA MET A 52 2.86 10.32 -5.52
C MET A 52 3.08 10.77 -6.96
N THR A 53 4.26 11.29 -7.25
CA THR A 53 4.67 11.67 -8.59
C THR A 53 4.72 10.46 -9.51
N PHE A 54 5.42 9.38 -9.14
CA PHE A 54 5.49 8.17 -9.98
C PHE A 54 4.13 7.48 -10.15
N SER A 55 3.28 7.51 -9.12
CA SER A 55 1.94 6.92 -9.18
C SER A 55 1.03 7.66 -10.13
N LYS A 56 1.10 9.00 -10.18
CA LYS A 56 0.38 9.82 -11.17
C LYS A 56 0.79 9.46 -12.60
N PHE A 57 2.08 9.21 -12.85
CA PHE A 57 2.55 8.82 -14.18
C PHE A 57 2.09 7.42 -14.60
N SER A 58 1.91 6.50 -13.65
CA SER A 58 1.52 5.11 -13.92
C SER A 58 0.02 4.84 -13.72
N ASP A 59 -0.76 5.88 -13.39
CA ASP A 59 -2.18 5.81 -13.03
C ASP A 59 -2.49 4.74 -11.94
N ILE A 60 -1.56 4.61 -10.98
CA ILE A 60 -1.67 3.66 -9.88
C ILE A 60 -2.35 4.37 -8.69
N PRO A 61 -3.39 3.79 -8.07
CA PRO A 61 -4.06 4.40 -6.94
C PRO A 61 -3.19 4.32 -5.66
N ILE A 62 -3.20 5.40 -4.88
CA ILE A 62 -2.48 5.51 -3.60
C ILE A 62 -3.48 5.66 -2.47
N TYR A 63 -3.30 4.87 -1.41
CA TYR A 63 -4.05 4.98 -0.17
C TYR A 63 -3.16 5.52 0.94
N LEU A 64 -3.58 6.63 1.54
CA LEU A 64 -2.90 7.20 2.70
C LEU A 64 -3.48 6.58 3.98
N TYR A 65 -2.73 5.64 4.56
CA TYR A 65 -3.09 5.06 5.85
C TYR A 65 -2.80 6.07 6.96
N LYS A 66 -3.82 6.41 7.75
CA LYS A 66 -3.71 7.36 8.86
C LYS A 66 -2.90 6.81 10.03
N GLY A 67 -2.85 5.50 10.19
CA GLY A 67 -2.12 4.85 11.26
C GLY A 67 -0.61 4.84 11.06
N SER A 68 0.10 4.39 12.09
CA SER A 68 1.56 4.41 12.13
C SER A 68 2.19 3.29 11.28
N GLY A 69 3.44 3.45 10.88
CA GLY A 69 4.19 2.37 10.22
C GLY A 69 4.35 1.11 11.09
N TYR A 70 4.24 1.23 12.41
CA TYR A 70 4.22 0.10 13.34
C TYR A 70 2.91 -0.70 13.24
N GLU A 71 1.77 -0.02 13.15
CA GLU A 71 0.47 -0.66 12.95
C GLU A 71 0.43 -1.39 11.61
N LEU A 72 0.89 -0.76 10.52
CA LEU A 72 1.01 -1.45 9.22
C LEU A 72 1.93 -2.66 9.28
N GLY A 73 3.08 -2.55 9.96
CA GLY A 73 4.00 -3.68 10.16
C GLY A 73 3.34 -4.84 10.91
N THR A 74 2.59 -4.51 11.97
CA THR A 74 1.86 -5.48 12.80
C THR A 74 0.73 -6.15 12.02
N LEU A 75 -0.04 -5.38 11.24
CA LEU A 75 -1.07 -5.89 10.34
C LEU A 75 -0.46 -6.81 9.26
N CYS A 76 0.74 -6.48 8.78
CA CYS A 76 1.54 -7.29 7.86
C CYS A 76 2.17 -8.54 8.49
N GLY A 77 2.06 -8.73 9.81
CA GLY A 77 2.72 -9.82 10.53
C GLY A 77 4.24 -9.73 10.47
N LYS A 78 4.81 -8.51 10.38
CA LYS A 78 6.25 -8.28 10.35
C LYS A 78 6.73 -7.67 11.67
N PRO A 79 7.89 -8.11 12.20
CA PRO A 79 8.45 -7.58 13.46
C PRO A 79 9.08 -6.19 13.28
N PHE A 80 8.89 -5.53 12.14
CA PHE A 80 9.47 -4.23 11.81
C PHE A 80 8.40 -3.29 11.25
N MET A 81 8.62 -1.98 11.44
CA MET A 81 7.73 -0.96 10.89
C MET A 81 7.75 -0.96 9.36
N VAL A 82 6.58 -0.83 8.75
CA VAL A 82 6.42 -0.76 7.30
C VAL A 82 5.82 0.59 6.93
N SER A 83 6.60 1.42 6.24
CA SER A 83 6.14 2.75 5.83
C SER A 83 5.36 2.74 4.51
N VAL A 84 5.63 1.77 3.64
CA VAL A 84 5.02 1.66 2.29
C VAL A 84 4.76 0.20 1.96
N ILE A 85 3.58 -0.08 1.41
CA ILE A 85 3.17 -1.40 0.90
C ILE A 85 2.77 -1.23 -0.57
N GLY A 86 3.41 -1.99 -1.46
CA GLY A 86 2.98 -2.14 -2.85
C GLY A 86 2.15 -3.41 -3.01
N ILE A 87 0.97 -3.30 -3.57
CA ILE A 87 0.09 -4.42 -3.88
C ILE A 87 0.37 -4.86 -5.32
N VAL A 88 0.90 -6.06 -5.48
CA VAL A 88 1.12 -6.67 -6.81
C VAL A 88 -0.11 -7.45 -7.22
N ASP A 89 -0.72 -8.16 -6.27
CA ASP A 89 -1.89 -8.99 -6.49
C ASP A 89 -2.81 -8.93 -5.27
N GLU A 90 -4.07 -8.53 -5.47
CA GLU A 90 -5.09 -8.48 -4.42
C GLU A 90 -5.60 -9.86 -3.99
N GLY A 91 -5.40 -10.90 -4.79
CA GLY A 91 -5.91 -12.24 -4.48
C GLY A 91 -7.43 -12.25 -4.27
N GLU A 92 -7.88 -12.74 -3.11
CA GLU A 92 -9.31 -12.75 -2.73
C GLU A 92 -9.76 -11.47 -2.01
N SER A 93 -8.84 -10.55 -1.72
CA SER A 93 -9.18 -9.32 -1.02
C SER A 93 -9.75 -8.27 -1.96
N LYS A 94 -10.63 -7.44 -1.42
CA LYS A 94 -11.21 -6.28 -2.10
C LYS A 94 -10.52 -4.97 -1.71
N ILE A 95 -9.23 -5.04 -1.33
CA ILE A 95 -8.47 -3.86 -0.89
C ILE A 95 -8.51 -2.73 -1.93
N LEU A 96 -8.54 -3.07 -3.23
CA LEU A 96 -8.51 -2.09 -4.31
C LEU A 96 -9.76 -1.21 -4.32
N GLU A 97 -10.89 -1.68 -3.79
CA GLU A 97 -12.10 -0.87 -3.62
C GLU A 97 -11.88 0.25 -2.59
N PHE A 98 -11.08 0.00 -1.54
CA PHE A 98 -10.73 1.00 -0.52
C PHE A 98 -9.62 1.96 -0.97
N ILE A 99 -8.75 1.56 -1.91
CA ILE A 99 -7.62 2.38 -2.38
C ILE A 99 -8.04 3.37 -3.48
N LYS A 100 -9.21 3.16 -4.11
CA LYS A 100 -9.73 3.99 -5.21
C LYS A 100 -10.08 5.45 -4.85
N GLU A 101 -10.02 5.86 -3.59
CA GLU A 101 -10.47 7.18 -3.09
C GLU A 101 -9.44 8.32 -3.22
N VAL A 102 -8.59 8.33 -4.25
CA VAL A 102 -7.90 9.57 -4.67
C VAL A 102 -8.19 9.82 -6.15
N LYS A 103 -9.48 9.95 -6.46
CA LYS A 103 -9.90 10.83 -7.56
C LYS A 103 -10.09 12.21 -6.95
N GLN A 104 -9.17 13.11 -7.25
CA GLN A 104 -9.44 14.54 -7.14
C GLN A 104 -10.18 14.96 -8.41
#